data_AF-A0A2E0WP51-F1
#
_entry.id   AF-A0A2E0WP51-F1
#
_cell.length_a   1.000
_cell.length_b   1.000
_cell.length_c   1.000
_cell.angle_alpha   90.00
_cell.angle_beta   90.00
_cell.angle_gamma   90.00
#
_symmetry.space_group_name_H-M   'P 1'
#
loop_
_entity.id
_entity.type
_entity.pdbx_description
1 polymer ?
#
loop_
_entity_poly.entity_id
_entity_poly.type
_entity_poly.pdbx_seq_one_letter_code
_entity_poly.pdbx_strand_id
1 'polypeptide(L)'
;MALPTRYRQELTDSCEGRMVLTIHGDGCLLLYPAPEWEEIERKLIRLPNQNPAIRRLQRMLLGHATEVEMDSHGRILLPPRLREFANLDKKVVLASLVNKFEIWNEEAWEENLRHWIDDGGAESVPEALDNLSL
;
A
#
# COMPACT_ATOMS: atom_id res chain seq x y z
N MET A 1 -3.15 -5.17 13.94
CA MET A 1 -4.35 -4.68 13.21
C MET A 1 -5.15 -5.88 12.74
N ALA A 2 -6.47 -5.81 12.68
CA ALA A 2 -7.32 -6.88 12.13
C ALA A 2 -7.78 -6.51 10.70
N LEU A 3 -7.64 -7.45 9.76
CA LEU A 3 -8.17 -7.33 8.41
C LEU A 3 -9.69 -7.60 8.41
N PRO A 4 -10.49 -6.92 7.57
CA PRO A 4 -11.91 -7.18 7.43
C PRO A 4 -12.19 -8.63 7.03
N THR A 5 -13.20 -9.24 7.63
CA THR A 5 -13.52 -10.67 7.45
C THR A 5 -13.67 -11.09 5.99
N ARG A 6 -14.22 -10.20 5.15
CA ARG A 6 -14.46 -10.46 3.72
C ARG A 6 -13.21 -10.81 2.92
N TYR A 7 -12.02 -10.36 3.35
CA TYR A 7 -10.75 -10.62 2.64
C TYR A 7 -10.01 -11.85 3.16
N ARG A 8 -10.34 -12.33 4.36
CA ARG A 8 -9.49 -13.30 5.07
C ARG A 8 -9.40 -14.62 4.32
N GLN A 9 -10.53 -15.15 3.86
CA GLN A 9 -10.58 -16.44 3.16
C GLN A 9 -9.76 -16.37 1.86
N GLU A 10 -9.96 -15.33 1.06
CA GLU A 10 -9.22 -15.11 -0.17
C GLU A 10 -7.71 -14.99 0.06
N LEU A 11 -7.28 -14.25 1.09
CA LEU A 11 -5.86 -14.13 1.45
C LEU A 11 -5.27 -15.45 1.96
N THR A 12 -6.05 -16.24 2.69
CA THR A 12 -5.62 -17.59 3.10
C THR A 12 -5.50 -18.52 1.90
N ASP A 13 -6.46 -18.50 0.97
CA ASP A 13 -6.47 -19.41 -0.19
C ASP A 13 -5.40 -19.04 -1.23
N SER A 14 -5.15 -17.74 -1.42
CA SER A 14 -4.22 -17.25 -2.45
C SER A 14 -2.76 -17.21 -1.99
N CYS A 15 -2.49 -16.93 -0.71
CA CYS A 15 -1.13 -16.74 -0.22
C CYS A 15 -0.88 -17.25 1.21
N GLU A 16 -1.78 -18.06 1.77
CA GLU A 16 -1.68 -18.59 3.15
C GLU A 16 -1.52 -17.48 4.20
N GLY A 17 -2.03 -16.28 3.92
CA GLY A 17 -1.86 -15.13 4.80
C GLY A 17 -0.45 -14.51 4.80
N ARG A 18 0.47 -14.94 3.90
CA ARG A 18 1.77 -14.29 3.70
C ARG A 18 1.58 -12.97 2.97
N MET A 19 2.09 -11.90 3.56
CA MET A 19 1.92 -10.54 3.05
C MET A 19 3.21 -9.73 3.21
N VAL A 20 3.29 -8.61 2.50
CA VAL A 20 4.42 -7.69 2.58
C VAL A 20 3.91 -6.29 2.88
N LEU A 21 4.46 -5.67 3.92
CA LEU A 21 4.27 -4.27 4.26
C LEU A 21 5.39 -3.42 3.67
N THR A 22 5.06 -2.25 3.15
CA THR A 22 6.03 -1.20 2.81
C THR A 22 5.42 0.19 2.97
N ILE A 23 6.13 1.26 2.61
CA ILE A 23 5.70 2.65 2.73
C ILE A 23 5.26 3.24 1.39
N HIS A 24 4.39 4.24 1.41
CA HIS A 24 4.06 5.07 0.25
C HIS A 24 4.57 6.51 0.43
N GLY A 25 4.69 7.25 -0.68
CA GLY A 25 5.09 8.67 -0.67
C GLY A 25 4.08 9.58 0.05
N ASP A 26 2.82 9.18 0.05
CA ASP A 26 1.72 9.95 0.67
C ASP A 26 1.60 9.73 2.19
N GLY A 27 2.56 9.02 2.80
CA GLY A 27 2.61 8.83 4.25
C GLY A 27 1.77 7.66 4.77
N CYS A 28 1.35 6.73 3.92
CA CYS A 28 0.64 5.52 4.31
C CYS A 28 1.52 4.26 4.23
N LEU A 29 1.02 3.15 4.77
CA LEU A 29 1.60 1.83 4.51
C LEU A 29 0.86 1.13 3.39
N LEU A 30 1.59 0.40 2.56
CA LEU A 30 1.04 -0.51 1.58
C LEU A 30 1.16 -1.93 2.11
N LEU A 31 0.09 -2.71 1.98
CA LEU A 31 0.04 -4.11 2.35
C LEU A 31 -0.35 -4.93 1.12
N TYR A 32 0.59 -5.75 0.66
CA TYR A 32 0.42 -6.62 -0.50
C TYR A 32 0.28 -8.08 -0.09
N PRO A 33 -0.63 -8.86 -0.70
CA PRO A 33 -0.46 -10.31 -0.76
C PRO A 33 0.91 -10.66 -1.35
N ALA A 34 1.58 -11.69 -0.85
CA ALA A 34 2.93 -12.04 -1.31
C ALA A 34 3.06 -12.21 -2.84
N PRO A 35 2.15 -12.90 -3.55
CA PRO A 35 2.24 -13.02 -5.02
C PRO A 35 2.20 -11.68 -5.76
N GLU A 36 1.39 -10.73 -5.29
CA GLU A 36 1.30 -9.38 -5.87
C GLU A 36 2.59 -8.59 -5.63
N TRP A 37 3.17 -8.72 -4.43
CA TRP A 37 4.46 -8.10 -4.12
C TRP A 37 5.59 -8.62 -5.00
N GLU A 38 5.65 -9.94 -5.23
CA GLU A 38 6.69 -10.54 -6.07
C GLU A 38 6.70 -9.96 -7.50
N GLU A 39 5.51 -9.70 -8.08
CA GLU A 39 5.43 -9.05 -9.40
C GLU A 39 5.97 -7.62 -9.37
N ILE A 40 5.66 -6.87 -8.32
CA ILE A 40 6.11 -5.48 -8.13
C ILE A 40 7.62 -5.45 -7.91
N GLU A 41 8.13 -6.31 -7.03
CA GLU A 41 9.55 -6.43 -6.73
C GLU A 41 10.35 -6.76 -7.99
N ARG A 42 9.91 -7.76 -8.78
CA ARG A 42 10.56 -8.12 -10.05
C ARG A 42 10.61 -6.96 -11.03
N LYS A 43 9.57 -6.13 -11.09
CA LYS A 43 9.55 -4.92 -11.93
C LYS A 43 10.54 -3.89 -11.39
N LEU A 44 10.50 -3.62 -10.08
CA LEU A 44 11.36 -2.61 -9.44
C LEU A 44 12.84 -2.92 -9.59
N ILE A 45 13.28 -4.18 -9.37
CA ILE A 45 14.71 -4.55 -9.47
C ILE A 45 15.26 -4.46 -10.89
N ARG A 46 14.39 -4.54 -11.91
CA ARG A 46 14.78 -4.43 -13.33
C ARG A 46 14.91 -2.98 -13.81
N LEU A 47 14.44 -2.01 -13.04
CA LEU A 47 14.51 -0.61 -13.42
C LEU A 47 15.97 -0.10 -13.40
N PRO A 48 16.38 0.72 -14.40
CA PRO A 48 17.73 1.27 -14.44
C PRO A 48 18.03 2.18 -13.25
N ASN A 49 18.99 1.75 -12.41
CA ASN A 49 19.31 2.41 -11.14
C ASN A 49 20.09 3.75 -11.30
N GLN A 50 20.28 4.23 -12.52
CA GLN A 50 20.98 5.48 -12.83
C GLN A 50 20.10 6.71 -12.60
N ASN A 51 18.77 6.58 -12.73
CA ASN A 51 17.84 7.68 -12.47
C ASN A 51 17.66 7.88 -10.94
N PRO A 52 17.90 9.10 -10.40
CA PRO A 52 17.68 9.40 -8.98
C PRO A 52 16.26 9.11 -8.47
N ALA A 53 15.24 9.31 -9.30
CA ALA A 53 13.85 9.02 -8.93
C ALA A 53 13.61 7.51 -8.77
N ILE A 54 14.16 6.69 -9.67
CA ILE A 54 14.10 5.21 -9.57
C ILE A 54 14.81 4.75 -8.30
N ARG A 55 16.01 5.26 -8.01
CA ARG A 55 16.74 4.98 -6.76
C ARG A 55 15.91 5.27 -5.52
N ARG A 56 15.26 6.44 -5.51
CA ARG A 56 14.42 6.88 -4.39
C ARG A 56 13.26 5.92 -4.19
N LEU A 57 12.55 5.58 -5.27
CA LEU A 57 11.43 4.65 -5.24
C LEU A 57 11.84 3.26 -4.76
N GLN A 58 12.94 2.71 -5.29
CA GLN A 58 13.48 1.42 -4.84
C GLN A 58 13.84 1.44 -3.36
N ARG A 59 14.50 2.50 -2.88
CA ARG A 59 14.85 2.63 -1.46
C ARG A 59 13.62 2.74 -0.57
N MET A 60 12.60 3.49 -1.00
CA MET A 60 11.35 3.62 -0.27
C MET A 60 10.59 2.29 -0.22
N LEU A 61 10.33 1.67 -1.36
CA LEU A 61 9.51 0.46 -1.42
C LEU A 61 10.29 -0.77 -0.96
N LEU A 62 11.43 -1.08 -1.57
CA LEU A 62 12.19 -2.29 -1.25
C LEU A 62 12.92 -2.17 0.09
N GLY A 63 13.44 -0.98 0.41
CA GLY A 63 14.18 -0.76 1.66
C GLY A 63 13.31 -0.82 2.93
N HIS A 64 12.00 -0.66 2.80
CA HIS A 64 11.04 -0.77 3.89
C HIS A 64 10.13 -2.01 3.79
N ALA A 65 10.31 -2.83 2.75
CA ALA A 65 9.56 -4.07 2.57
C ALA A 65 9.79 -5.01 3.76
N THR A 66 8.72 -5.40 4.43
CA THR A 66 8.74 -6.27 5.61
C THR A 66 7.70 -7.36 5.43
N GLU A 67 8.14 -8.61 5.42
CA GLU A 67 7.25 -9.77 5.43
C GLU A 67 6.47 -9.83 6.75
N VAL A 68 5.18 -10.12 6.64
CA VAL A 68 4.28 -10.33 7.77
C VAL A 68 3.31 -11.46 7.45
N GLU A 69 2.83 -12.12 8.50
CA GLU A 69 1.85 -13.19 8.38
C GLU A 69 0.54 -12.79 9.09
N MET A 70 -0.58 -13.09 8.43
CA MET A 70 -1.91 -12.99 9.01
C MET A 70 -2.15 -14.18 9.94
N ASP A 71 -2.48 -13.90 11.20
CA ASP A 71 -2.83 -14.95 12.16
C ASP A 71 -4.22 -15.55 11.89
N SER A 72 -4.57 -16.62 12.62
CA SER A 72 -5.85 -17.32 12.50
C SER A 72 -7.09 -16.46 12.81
N HIS A 73 -6.91 -15.28 13.43
CA HIS A 73 -7.98 -14.33 13.72
C HIS A 73 -8.01 -13.18 12.69
N GLY A 74 -7.24 -13.29 11.61
CA GLY A 74 -7.14 -12.29 10.56
C GLY A 74 -6.35 -11.05 10.98
N ARG A 75 -5.41 -11.16 11.93
CA ARG A 75 -4.63 -10.03 12.42
C ARG A 75 -3.20 -10.07 11.88
N ILE A 76 -2.67 -8.91 11.57
CA ILE A 76 -1.25 -8.70 11.23
C ILE A 76 -0.58 -7.84 12.29
N LEU A 77 0.69 -8.14 12.56
CA LEU A 77 1.53 -7.33 13.42
C LEU A 77 2.22 -6.25 12.59
N LEU A 78 1.90 -4.98 12.86
CA LEU A 78 2.59 -3.86 12.22
C LEU A 78 3.95 -3.63 12.92
N PRO A 79 5.09 -3.64 12.20
CA PRO A 79 6.38 -3.30 12.76
C PRO A 79 6.37 -1.88 13.35
N PRO A 80 6.99 -1.63 14.53
CA PRO A 80 6.98 -0.30 15.16
C PRO A 80 7.45 0.83 14.25
N ARG A 81 8.52 0.61 13.48
CA ARG A 81 9.07 1.60 12.53
C ARG A 81 8.08 2.01 11.44
N LEU A 82 7.29 1.06 10.92
CA LEU A 82 6.28 1.34 9.91
C LEU A 82 5.06 2.05 10.54
N ARG A 83 4.70 1.66 11.76
CA ARG A 83 3.65 2.35 12.53
C ARG A 83 4.01 3.82 12.78
N GLU A 84 5.25 4.09 13.17
CA GLU A 84 5.80 5.43 13.38
C GLU A 84 5.83 6.23 12.08
N PHE A 85 6.30 5.62 10.97
CA PHE A 85 6.33 6.28 9.66
C PHE A 85 4.96 6.80 9.22
N ALA A 86 3.92 5.96 9.32
CA ALA A 86 2.58 6.29 8.86
C ALA A 86 1.70 6.96 9.95
N ASN A 87 2.32 7.40 11.05
CA ASN A 87 1.65 8.03 12.19
C ASN A 87 0.41 7.26 12.68
N LEU A 88 0.47 5.92 12.69
CA LEU A 88 -0.67 5.08 13.04
C LEU A 88 -0.85 5.00 14.55
N ASP A 89 -1.87 5.68 15.08
CA ASP A 89 -2.15 5.76 16.50
C ASP A 89 -3.40 4.96 16.91
N LYS A 90 -4.58 5.58 16.95
CA LYS A 90 -5.84 5.01 17.44
C LYS A 90 -6.79 4.66 16.30
N LYS A 91 -6.96 5.57 15.34
CA LYS A 91 -7.92 5.40 14.25
C LYS A 91 -7.18 5.20 12.94
N VAL A 92 -7.56 4.14 12.25
CA VAL A 92 -6.88 3.71 11.04
C VAL A 92 -7.92 3.42 9.97
N VAL A 93 -7.66 3.93 8.78
CA VAL A 93 -8.42 3.61 7.57
C VAL A 93 -7.68 2.50 6.84
N LEU A 94 -8.42 1.47 6.44
CA LEU A 94 -7.95 0.43 5.53
C LEU A 94 -8.66 0.62 4.18
N ALA A 95 -7.97 1.22 3.22
CA ALA A 95 -8.46 1.33 1.86
C ALA A 95 -8.02 0.09 1.06
N SER A 96 -8.92 -0.53 0.32
CA SER A 96 -8.59 -1.67 -0.53
C SER A 96 -8.56 -1.20 -1.98
N LEU A 97 -7.44 -1.44 -2.65
CA LEU A 97 -7.24 -1.19 -4.06
C LEU A 97 -6.91 -2.51 -4.73
N VAL A 98 -7.93 -3.27 -5.15
CA VAL A 98 -7.89 -4.55 -5.88
C VAL A 98 -6.73 -5.50 -5.51
N ASN A 99 -5.50 -5.19 -5.90
CA ASN A 99 -4.28 -5.95 -5.64
C ASN A 99 -3.54 -5.63 -4.33
N LYS A 100 -3.96 -4.62 -3.57
CA LYS A 100 -3.30 -4.19 -2.32
C LYS A 100 -4.27 -3.54 -1.34
N PHE A 101 -3.79 -3.34 -0.13
CA PHE A 101 -4.41 -2.46 0.84
C PHE A 101 -3.50 -1.28 1.17
N GLU A 102 -4.11 -0.17 1.50
CA GLU A 102 -3.44 0.98 2.07
C GLU A 102 -3.92 1.17 3.51
N ILE A 103 -2.97 1.44 4.40
CA ILE A 103 -3.20 1.59 5.83
C ILE A 103 -2.81 3.02 6.20
N TRP A 104 -3.80 3.78 6.63
CA TRP A 104 -3.67 5.22 6.84
C TRP A 104 -4.06 5.63 8.24
N ASN A 105 -3.34 6.60 8.82
CA ASN A 105 -3.93 7.41 9.87
C ASN A 105 -5.20 8.09 9.33
N GLU A 106 -6.30 8.08 10.10
CA GLU A 106 -7.59 8.62 9.64
C GLU A 106 -7.51 10.10 9.23
N GLU A 107 -6.81 10.94 10.00
CA GLU A 107 -6.67 12.37 9.72
C GLU A 107 -5.86 12.60 8.43
N ALA A 108 -4.78 11.84 8.24
CA ALA A 108 -3.98 11.89 7.03
C ALA A 108 -4.77 11.43 5.79
N TRP A 109 -5.61 10.40 5.92
CA TRP A 109 -6.50 9.97 4.83
C TRP A 109 -7.49 11.06 4.45
N GLU A 110 -8.16 11.67 5.42
CA GLU A 110 -9.13 12.74 5.16
C GLU A 110 -8.48 13.98 4.54
N GLU A 111 -7.27 14.33 4.96
CA GLU A 111 -6.50 15.42 4.37
C GLU A 111 -6.13 15.11 2.92
N ASN A 112 -5.56 13.94 2.63
CA ASN A 112 -5.22 13.55 1.26
C ASN A 112 -6.46 13.45 0.37
N LEU A 113 -7.57 12.91 0.89
CA LEU A 113 -8.83 12.82 0.15
C LEU A 113 -9.36 14.20 -0.26
N ARG A 114 -9.29 15.21 0.63
CA ARG A 114 -9.63 16.59 0.28
C ARG A 114 -8.75 17.12 -0.85
N HIS A 115 -7.43 16.96 -0.72
CA HIS A 115 -6.49 17.38 -1.76
C HIS A 115 -6.78 16.70 -3.10
N TRP A 116 -6.99 15.39 -3.13
CA TRP A 116 -7.30 14.66 -4.37
C TRP A 116 -8.61 15.12 -5.03
N ILE A 117 -9.62 15.47 -4.24
CA ILE A 117 -10.89 15.99 -4.76
C ILE A 117 -10.73 17.43 -5.29
N ASP A 118 -9.97 18.27 -4.58
CA ASP A 118 -9.77 19.67 -4.94
C ASP A 118 -8.82 19.83 -6.15
N ASP A 119 -7.74 19.05 -6.19
CA ASP A 119 -6.74 19.02 -7.28
C ASP A 119 -7.30 18.33 -8.55
N GLY A 120 -8.29 17.45 -8.39
CA GLY A 120 -9.00 16.78 -9.49
C GLY A 120 -9.77 17.73 -10.42
N GLY A 121 -9.82 19.03 -10.11
CA GLY A 121 -10.32 20.08 -11.00
C GLY A 121 -9.26 20.74 -11.91
N ALA A 122 -7.96 20.49 -11.70
CA ALA A 122 -6.88 21.28 -12.33
C ALA A 122 -5.87 20.47 -13.17
N GLU A 123 -5.71 19.17 -12.96
CA GLU A 123 -4.83 18.34 -13.80
C GLU A 123 -5.61 17.64 -14.93
N SER A 124 -5.10 17.75 -16.16
CA SER A 124 -5.64 17.02 -17.30
C SER A 124 -5.56 15.52 -17.00
N VAL A 125 -6.72 14.87 -16.91
CA VAL A 125 -6.87 13.42 -16.86
C VAL A 125 -5.92 12.81 -17.91
N PRO A 126 -4.91 12.00 -17.50
CA PRO A 126 -3.98 11.39 -18.45
C PRO A 126 -4.73 10.57 -19.51
N GLU A 127 -4.26 10.56 -20.76
CA GLU A 127 -4.86 9.80 -21.88
C GLU A 127 -5.08 8.30 -21.54
N ALA A 128 -4.28 7.76 -20.62
CA ALA A 128 -4.44 6.39 -20.12
C ALA A 128 -5.79 6.13 -19.41
N LEU A 129 -6.48 7.18 -18.95
CA LEU A 129 -7.78 7.12 -18.28
C LEU A 129 -8.97 7.34 -19.22
N ASP A 130 -8.76 7.77 -20.47
CA ASP A 130 -9.85 7.99 -21.44
C ASP A 130 -10.67 6.72 -21.74
N ASN A 131 -10.07 5.55 -21.52
CA ASN A 131 -10.71 4.25 -21.72
C ASN A 131 -11.37 3.69 -20.44
N LEU A 132 -11.28 4.39 -19.32
CA LEU A 132 -11.93 4.00 -18.07
C LEU A 132 -13.25 4.76 -17.93
N SER A 133 -14.35 4.07 -18.22
CA SER A 133 -15.67 4.54 -17.81
C SER A 133 -15.78 4.38 -16.30
N LEU A 134 -15.58 5.47 -15.56
CA LEU A 134 -15.80 5.55 -14.10
C LEU A 134 -17.21 6.04 -13.77
#